data_AF-A0A2M7Z5V5-F1
#
_entry.id   AF-A0A2M7Z5V5-F1
#
_cell.length_a   1.000
_cell.length_b   1.000
_cell.length_c   1.000
_cell.angle_alpha   90.00
_cell.angle_beta   90.00
_cell.angle_gamma   90.00
#
_symmetry.space_group_name_H-M   'P 1'
#
loop_
_entity.id
_entity.type
_entity.pdbx_description
1 polymer ?
#
loop_
_entity_poly.entity_id
_entity_poly.type
_entity_poly.pdbx_seq_one_letter_code
_entity_poly.pdbx_strand_id
1 'polypeptide(L)'
;MKFCYIDESGTGSEPIAVMVGVIADSYTMRVTKSHWSELLLKLSTIIKREIKEIHTKDFYAGNGPWRDITGEQRSDIINAIFNWLQERRLDVVYTAVQKDIFSDKKSENKINEIGSLWQFMALHIALSVQKKYQGTSMGNKRKVNPKGACVLIFDNEYRESKQYIDMLLSPPDWTDSYYDKKRKQEKMDKIIDVPHFVDSEQVGLI
;
A
#
# COMPACT_ATOMS: atom_id res chain seq x y z
N MET A 1 3.33 -13.00 11.10
CA MET A 1 3.37 -12.80 9.63
C MET A 1 2.87 -11.39 9.36
N LYS A 2 3.34 -10.74 8.29
CA LYS A 2 2.88 -9.39 7.94
C LYS A 2 1.90 -9.45 6.78
N PHE A 3 0.95 -8.51 6.76
CA PHE A 3 0.00 -8.33 5.69
C PHE A 3 0.07 -6.87 5.25
N CYS A 4 0.37 -6.64 3.98
CA CYS A 4 0.42 -5.32 3.39
C CYS A 4 -0.80 -5.14 2.48
N TYR A 5 -1.70 -4.26 2.89
CA TYR A 5 -2.87 -3.88 2.11
C TYR A 5 -2.56 -2.64 1.30
N ILE A 6 -2.69 -2.75 -0.01
CA ILE A 6 -2.16 -1.80 -0.97
C ILE A 6 -3.31 -1.27 -1.80
N ASP A 7 -3.37 0.05 -1.89
CA ASP A 7 -4.31 0.79 -2.72
C ASP A 7 -3.55 1.90 -3.47
N GLU A 8 -4.11 2.34 -4.59
CA GLU A 8 -3.56 3.39 -5.41
C GLU A 8 -4.49 4.60 -5.57
N SER A 9 -3.87 5.74 -5.83
CA SER A 9 -4.58 6.98 -6.09
C SER A 9 -3.85 7.79 -7.15
N GLY A 10 -4.59 8.66 -7.83
CA GLY A 10 -4.04 9.51 -8.88
C GLY A 10 -3.61 8.71 -10.12
N THR A 11 -4.30 7.61 -10.47
CA THR A 11 -4.09 6.88 -11.74
C THR A 11 -4.82 7.51 -12.92
N GLY A 12 -5.63 8.56 -12.70
CA GLY A 12 -6.37 9.31 -13.71
C GLY A 12 -5.54 10.37 -14.44
N SER A 13 -6.06 11.60 -14.54
CA SER A 13 -5.37 12.73 -15.22
C SER A 13 -4.46 13.53 -14.30
N GLU A 14 -4.39 13.21 -13.01
CA GLU A 14 -3.56 13.91 -12.02
C GLU A 14 -2.07 13.76 -12.36
N PRO A 15 -1.20 14.74 -12.05
CA PRO A 15 0.21 14.68 -12.43
C PRO A 15 1.04 13.67 -11.61
N ILE A 16 0.54 13.26 -10.45
CA ILE A 16 1.22 12.36 -9.51
C ILE A 16 0.32 11.15 -9.27
N ALA A 17 0.88 9.96 -9.45
CA ALA A 17 0.29 8.71 -8.99
C ALA A 17 0.96 8.29 -7.68
N VAL A 18 0.16 7.76 -6.76
CA VAL A 18 0.62 7.29 -5.45
C VAL A 18 0.07 5.90 -5.23
N MET A 19 0.88 5.02 -4.68
CA MET A 19 0.42 3.72 -4.16
C MET A 19 0.90 3.58 -2.73
N VAL A 20 0.00 3.21 -1.83
CA VAL A 20 0.23 3.16 -0.39
C VAL A 20 -0.14 1.79 0.14
N GLY A 21 0.76 1.21 0.93
CA GLY A 21 0.57 -0.02 1.66
C GLY A 21 0.49 0.22 3.16
N VAL A 22 -0.58 -0.26 3.82
CA VAL A 22 -0.67 -0.34 5.28
C VAL A 22 -0.29 -1.74 5.72
N ILE A 23 0.69 -1.84 6.64
CA ILE A 23 1.23 -3.12 7.08
C ILE A 23 0.72 -3.45 8.49
N ALA A 24 -0.03 -4.55 8.58
CA ALA A 24 -0.49 -5.13 9.83
C ALA A 24 0.26 -6.42 10.17
N ASP A 25 0.34 -6.73 11.47
CA ASP A 25 0.73 -8.06 11.92
C ASP A 25 -0.50 -8.95 12.07
N SER A 26 -0.36 -10.23 11.72
CA SER A 26 -1.32 -11.30 12.05
C SER A 26 -1.91 -11.19 13.47
N TYR A 27 -1.12 -10.80 14.48
CA TYR A 27 -1.60 -10.67 15.86
C TYR A 27 -2.50 -9.45 16.08
N THR A 28 -2.30 -8.36 15.31
CA THR A 28 -3.02 -7.10 15.46
C THR A 28 -4.21 -6.97 14.53
N MET A 29 -4.34 -7.84 13.52
CA MET A 29 -5.44 -7.79 12.54
C MET A 29 -6.82 -7.80 13.19
N ARG A 30 -7.11 -8.74 14.10
CA ARG A 30 -8.43 -8.81 14.76
C ARG A 30 -8.75 -7.52 15.54
N VAL A 31 -7.76 -6.98 16.23
CA VAL A 31 -7.88 -5.74 17.00
C VAL A 31 -8.14 -4.57 16.04
N THR A 32 -7.47 -4.56 14.89
CA THR A 32 -7.60 -3.50 13.89
C THR A 32 -9.01 -3.43 13.27
N LYS A 33 -9.73 -4.57 13.14
CA LYS A 33 -11.17 -4.59 12.72
C LYS A 33 -12.04 -3.77 13.65
N SER A 34 -12.05 -4.15 14.93
CA SER A 34 -12.92 -3.55 15.95
C SER A 34 -12.74 -2.04 15.95
N HIS A 35 -11.47 -1.68 15.95
CA HIS A 35 -10.97 -0.35 15.93
C HIS A 35 -11.25 0.47 14.65
N TRP A 36 -11.33 -0.17 13.48
CA TRP A 36 -11.76 0.48 12.24
C TRP A 36 -13.25 0.81 12.32
N SER A 37 -14.05 -0.15 12.78
CA SER A 37 -15.48 0.07 13.07
C SER A 37 -15.70 1.20 14.09
N GLU A 38 -14.85 1.30 15.12
CA GLU A 38 -14.86 2.42 16.07
C GLU A 38 -14.54 3.77 15.42
N LEU A 39 -13.59 3.82 14.46
CA LEU A 39 -13.32 5.02 13.69
C LEU A 39 -14.53 5.42 12.85
N LEU A 40 -15.11 4.49 12.09
CA LEU A 40 -16.30 4.76 11.27
C LEU A 40 -17.47 5.26 12.12
N LEU A 41 -17.67 4.69 13.31
CA LEU A 41 -18.68 5.15 14.26
C LEU A 41 -18.39 6.57 14.77
N LYS A 42 -17.13 6.87 15.10
CA LYS A 42 -16.69 8.21 15.52
C LYS A 42 -16.93 9.24 14.41
N LEU A 43 -16.55 8.93 13.18
CA LEU A 43 -16.78 9.81 12.03
C LEU A 43 -18.28 10.00 11.77
N SER A 44 -19.06 8.92 11.84
CA SER A 44 -20.52 8.97 11.68
C SER A 44 -21.17 9.89 12.71
N THR A 45 -20.64 9.90 13.94
CA THR A 45 -21.09 10.79 15.02
C THR A 45 -20.78 12.26 14.72
N ILE A 46 -19.61 12.58 14.17
CA ILE A 46 -19.20 13.96 13.81
C ILE A 46 -20.15 14.55 12.76
N ILE A 47 -20.52 13.77 11.74
CA ILE A 47 -21.37 14.23 10.64
C ILE A 47 -22.86 13.94 10.82
N LYS A 48 -23.24 13.20 11.87
CA LYS A 48 -24.61 12.74 12.18
C LYS A 48 -25.25 11.94 11.03
N ARG A 49 -24.45 11.17 10.31
CA ARG A 49 -24.85 10.30 9.18
C ARG A 49 -24.01 9.03 9.22
N GLU A 50 -24.57 7.94 8.71
CA GLU A 50 -23.85 6.67 8.63
C GLU A 50 -22.72 6.75 7.59
N ILE A 51 -21.51 6.36 8.02
CA ILE A 51 -20.36 6.17 7.14
C ILE A 51 -20.01 4.68 7.17
N LYS A 52 -20.23 4.02 6.04
CA LYS A 52 -19.83 2.62 5.84
C LYS A 52 -18.40 2.49 5.34
N GLU A 53 -17.94 3.49 4.59
CA GLU A 53 -16.63 3.51 3.95
C GLU A 53 -16.14 4.96 3.77
N ILE A 54 -14.82 5.13 3.71
CA ILE A 54 -14.16 6.42 3.50
C ILE A 54 -13.50 6.43 2.13
N HIS A 55 -14.15 7.05 1.14
CA HIS A 55 -13.50 7.37 -0.12
C HIS A 55 -13.01 8.82 -0.13
N THR A 56 -11.71 9.00 -0.28
CA THR A 56 -11.06 10.31 -0.28
C THR A 56 -11.57 11.21 -1.43
N LYS A 57 -11.89 10.63 -2.59
CA LYS A 57 -12.49 11.35 -3.73
C LYS A 57 -13.83 12.00 -3.34
N ASP A 58 -14.63 11.30 -2.54
CA ASP A 58 -15.95 11.79 -2.12
C ASP A 58 -15.81 12.77 -0.95
N PHE A 59 -14.86 12.51 -0.04
CA PHE A 59 -14.62 13.39 1.10
C PHE A 59 -14.19 14.81 0.67
N TYR A 60 -13.20 14.92 -0.21
CA TYR A 60 -12.72 16.23 -0.66
C TYR A 60 -13.72 16.96 -1.55
N ALA A 61 -14.36 16.24 -2.47
CA ALA A 61 -15.40 16.79 -3.34
C ALA A 61 -16.70 17.13 -2.61
N GLY A 62 -16.91 16.57 -1.40
CA GLY A 62 -18.15 16.75 -0.64
C GLY A 62 -19.30 15.91 -1.19
N ASN A 63 -19.03 14.72 -1.69
CA ASN A 63 -20.05 13.79 -2.20
C ASN A 63 -20.57 12.83 -1.11
N GLY A 64 -21.70 12.19 -1.39
CA GLY A 64 -22.27 11.16 -0.52
C GLY A 64 -22.51 11.65 0.92
N PRO A 65 -22.00 10.95 1.95
CA PRO A 65 -22.22 11.34 3.35
C PRO A 65 -21.57 12.69 3.69
N TRP A 66 -20.59 13.13 2.91
CA TRP A 66 -19.78 14.35 3.12
C TRP A 66 -20.44 15.62 2.57
N ARG A 67 -21.64 15.54 1.99
CA ARG A 67 -22.38 16.72 1.54
C ARG A 67 -22.71 17.64 2.72
N ASP A 68 -22.56 18.95 2.52
CA ASP A 68 -22.92 20.00 3.48
C ASP A 68 -22.18 19.95 4.83
N ILE A 69 -21.04 19.26 4.92
CA ILE A 69 -20.21 19.31 6.14
C ILE A 69 -19.58 20.71 6.29
N THR A 70 -19.53 21.20 7.53
CA THR A 70 -18.86 22.48 7.82
C THR A 70 -17.34 22.34 7.75
N GLY A 71 -16.63 23.47 7.65
CA GLY A 71 -15.17 23.48 7.71
C GLY A 71 -14.61 22.91 9.02
N GLU A 72 -15.31 23.14 10.13
CA GLU A 72 -14.99 22.57 11.44
C GLU A 72 -15.14 21.05 11.45
N GLN A 73 -16.29 20.53 10.97
CA GLN A 73 -16.51 19.08 10.84
C GLN A 73 -15.44 18.43 9.96
N ARG A 74 -15.06 19.07 8.84
CA ARG A 74 -13.99 18.57 7.96
C ARG A 74 -12.65 18.49 8.70
N SER A 75 -12.31 19.51 9.47
CA SER A 75 -11.09 19.52 10.30
C SER A 75 -11.13 18.40 11.35
N ASP A 76 -12.26 18.22 12.04
CA ASP A 76 -12.43 17.17 13.06
C ASP A 76 -12.30 15.76 12.49
N ILE A 77 -12.85 15.52 11.30
CA ILE A 77 -12.70 14.24 10.58
C ILE A 77 -11.23 13.97 10.29
N ILE A 78 -10.53 14.95 9.71
CA ILE A 78 -9.10 14.81 9.37
C ILE A 78 -8.27 14.53 10.63
N ASN A 79 -8.51 15.29 11.71
CA ASN A 79 -7.84 15.08 12.98
C ASN A 79 -8.15 13.71 13.59
N ALA A 80 -9.40 13.25 13.52
CA ALA A 80 -9.78 11.94 14.02
C ALA A 80 -9.06 10.80 13.28
N ILE A 81 -8.92 10.91 11.95
CA ILE A 81 -8.19 9.94 11.12
C ILE A 81 -6.70 9.95 11.47
N PHE A 82 -6.06 11.12 11.53
CA PHE A 82 -4.62 11.21 11.85
C PHE A 82 -4.29 10.74 13.27
N ASN A 83 -5.12 11.09 14.25
CA ASN A 83 -4.94 10.61 15.62
C ASN A 83 -5.08 9.08 15.69
N TRP A 84 -6.08 8.51 14.98
CA TRP A 84 -6.25 7.06 14.90
C TRP A 84 -5.02 6.37 14.28
N LEU A 85 -4.44 6.93 13.22
CA LEU A 85 -3.21 6.42 12.61
C LEU A 85 -2.02 6.48 13.58
N GLN A 86 -1.86 7.62 14.28
CA GLN A 86 -0.74 7.85 15.20
C GLN A 86 -0.79 6.91 16.41
N GLU A 87 -1.96 6.71 17.02
CA GLU A 87 -2.17 5.84 18.18
C GLU A 87 -1.82 4.38 17.88
N ARG A 88 -2.02 3.95 16.63
CA ARG A 88 -1.83 2.56 16.21
C ARG A 88 -0.40 2.17 15.89
N ARG A 89 0.45 3.15 15.57
CA ARG A 89 1.81 2.90 15.10
C ARG A 89 1.84 1.89 13.94
N LEU A 90 0.90 2.02 13.00
CA LEU A 90 0.89 1.21 11.78
C LEU A 90 2.14 1.52 10.96
N ASP A 91 2.79 0.49 10.44
CA ASP A 91 3.84 0.65 9.46
C ASP A 91 3.18 0.99 8.12
N VAL A 92 3.66 2.05 7.46
CA VAL A 92 3.19 2.47 6.13
C VAL A 92 4.35 2.38 5.16
N VAL A 93 4.09 1.82 3.98
CA VAL A 93 4.99 1.84 2.82
C VAL A 93 4.30 2.62 1.71
N TYR A 94 5.03 3.43 0.96
CA TYR A 94 4.42 4.21 -0.12
C TYR A 94 5.40 4.42 -1.26
N THR A 95 4.82 4.76 -2.41
CA THR A 95 5.54 5.22 -3.59
C THR A 95 4.75 6.37 -4.20
N ALA A 96 5.45 7.37 -4.72
CA ALA A 96 4.86 8.50 -5.41
C ALA A 96 5.66 8.78 -6.68
N VAL A 97 4.96 8.93 -7.80
CA VAL A 97 5.58 9.01 -9.12
C VAL A 97 4.97 10.18 -9.89
N GLN A 98 5.83 11.08 -10.36
CA GLN A 98 5.43 12.08 -11.36
C GLN A 98 5.28 11.41 -12.73
N LYS A 99 4.08 11.51 -13.32
CA LYS A 99 3.73 10.80 -14.56
C LYS A 99 4.53 11.25 -15.77
N ASP A 100 4.85 12.54 -15.85
CA ASP A 100 5.63 13.09 -16.96
C ASP A 100 7.04 12.50 -16.94
N ILE A 101 7.71 12.51 -15.78
CA ILE A 101 9.04 11.92 -15.62
C ILE A 101 9.01 10.41 -15.91
N PHE A 102 7.98 9.70 -15.46
CA PHE A 102 7.85 8.27 -15.77
C PHE A 102 7.71 8.03 -17.27
N SER A 103 6.91 8.85 -17.95
CA SER A 103 6.66 8.76 -19.39
C SER A 103 7.94 9.05 -20.19
N ASP A 104 8.68 10.10 -19.82
CA ASP A 104 9.95 10.47 -20.43
C ASP A 104 11.01 9.38 -20.28
N LYS A 105 11.01 8.68 -19.15
CA LYS A 105 11.96 7.61 -18.84
C LYS A 105 11.48 6.22 -19.23
N LYS A 106 10.27 6.08 -19.78
CA LYS A 106 9.69 4.77 -20.10
C LYS A 106 10.52 3.97 -21.09
N SER A 107 11.24 4.64 -21.99
CA SER A 107 12.14 4.00 -22.95
C SER A 107 13.46 3.53 -22.36
N GLU A 108 13.78 3.87 -21.11
CA GLU A 108 14.96 3.32 -20.43
C GLU A 108 14.75 1.81 -20.20
N ASN A 109 15.75 0.98 -20.54
CA ASN A 109 15.63 -0.49 -20.51
C ASN A 109 14.99 -1.04 -19.23
N LYS A 110 15.41 -0.54 -18.05
CA LYS A 110 14.89 -1.03 -16.76
C LYS A 110 13.42 -0.67 -16.53
N ILE A 111 12.97 0.50 -16.97
CA ILE A 111 11.59 0.95 -16.77
C ILE A 111 10.68 0.27 -17.79
N ASN A 112 11.17 0.10 -19.02
CA ASN A 112 10.47 -0.63 -20.06
C ASN A 112 10.22 -2.10 -19.68
N GLU A 113 11.18 -2.75 -19.03
CA GLU A 113 11.04 -4.12 -18.49
C GLU A 113 9.92 -4.26 -17.45
N ILE A 114 9.61 -3.20 -16.70
CA ILE A 114 8.59 -3.22 -15.64
C ILE A 114 7.18 -3.06 -16.22
N GLY A 115 7.03 -2.34 -17.34
CA GLY A 115 5.77 -2.17 -18.06
C GLY A 115 5.00 -0.91 -17.68
N SER A 116 3.88 -1.08 -16.96
CA SER A 116 2.94 -0.01 -16.64
C SER A 116 3.38 0.83 -15.43
N LEU A 117 2.79 2.03 -15.30
CA LEU A 117 2.99 2.88 -14.11
C LEU A 117 2.53 2.16 -12.84
N TRP A 118 1.43 1.40 -12.93
CA TRP A 118 0.91 0.62 -11.81
C TRP A 118 1.90 -0.48 -11.39
N GLN A 119 2.43 -1.24 -12.35
CA GLN A 119 3.45 -2.26 -12.09
C GLN A 119 4.72 -1.68 -11.49
N PHE A 120 5.14 -0.50 -11.95
CA PHE A 120 6.27 0.23 -11.39
C PHE A 120 6.06 0.58 -9.92
N MET A 121 4.90 1.14 -9.59
CA MET A 121 4.55 1.47 -8.22
C MET A 121 4.47 0.22 -7.34
N ALA A 122 3.79 -0.82 -7.80
CA ALA A 122 3.62 -2.08 -7.08
C ALA A 122 4.98 -2.77 -6.82
N LEU A 123 5.86 -2.83 -7.82
CA LEU A 123 7.21 -3.37 -7.67
C LEU A 123 8.02 -2.59 -6.63
N HIS A 124 7.92 -1.25 -6.64
CA HIS A 124 8.63 -0.43 -5.66
C HIS A 124 8.14 -0.69 -4.22
N ILE A 125 6.83 -0.89 -4.02
CA ILE A 125 6.27 -1.33 -2.74
C ILE A 125 6.85 -2.69 -2.32
N ALA A 126 6.81 -3.69 -3.21
CA ALA A 126 7.33 -5.03 -2.93
C ALA A 126 8.83 -5.00 -2.56
N LEU A 127 9.64 -4.23 -3.30
CA LEU A 127 11.07 -4.05 -3.02
C LEU A 127 11.32 -3.36 -1.68
N SER A 128 10.48 -2.38 -1.32
CA SER A 128 10.56 -1.68 -0.04
C SER A 128 10.23 -2.61 1.13
N VAL A 129 9.17 -3.41 1.00
CA VAL A 129 8.75 -4.43 1.97
C VAL A 129 9.84 -5.49 2.14
N GLN A 130 10.36 -6.01 1.02
CA GLN A 130 11.48 -6.94 0.98
C GLN A 130 12.68 -6.40 1.75
N LYS A 131 13.13 -5.19 1.40
CA LYS A 131 14.28 -4.52 2.03
C LYS A 131 14.10 -4.29 3.52
N LYS A 132 12.89 -3.93 3.97
CA LYS A 132 12.58 -3.70 5.37
C LYS A 132 12.62 -4.98 6.20
N TYR A 133 11.99 -6.05 5.71
CA TYR A 133 11.76 -7.24 6.53
C TYR A 133 12.86 -8.30 6.44
N GLN A 134 13.78 -8.19 5.48
CA GLN A 134 14.90 -9.13 5.35
C GLN A 134 15.99 -9.00 6.43
N GLY A 135 15.92 -8.01 7.33
CA GLY A 135 16.78 -7.87 8.51
C GLY A 135 17.74 -6.67 8.48
N THR A 136 18.36 -6.39 9.63
CA THR A 136 19.16 -5.17 9.85
C THR A 136 20.67 -5.33 9.63
N SER A 137 21.32 -4.16 9.45
CA SER A 137 22.65 -3.86 8.90
C SER A 137 22.70 -3.91 7.36
N MET A 138 23.11 -2.80 6.74
CA MET A 138 23.30 -2.68 5.29
C MET A 138 24.57 -3.41 4.82
N GLY A 139 24.60 -3.83 3.55
CA GLY A 139 25.76 -4.47 2.94
C GLY A 139 26.12 -5.84 3.52
N ASN A 140 27.39 -6.22 3.43
CA ASN A 140 27.88 -7.58 3.75
C ASN A 140 27.61 -8.05 5.19
N LYS A 141 27.35 -7.13 6.12
CA LYS A 141 27.08 -7.41 7.54
C LYS A 141 25.60 -7.69 7.86
N ARG A 142 24.70 -7.68 6.87
CA ARG A 142 23.26 -7.92 7.07
C ARG A 142 23.00 -9.27 7.72
N LYS A 143 22.25 -9.31 8.83
CA LYS A 143 21.69 -10.57 9.35
C LYS A 143 20.37 -10.84 8.65
N VAL A 144 20.27 -11.97 7.94
CA VAL A 144 19.01 -12.38 7.30
C VAL A 144 18.00 -12.65 8.40
N ASN A 145 16.85 -12.00 8.33
CA ASN A 145 15.75 -12.25 9.24
C ASN A 145 14.90 -13.40 8.67
N PRO A 146 14.86 -14.56 9.35
CA PRO A 146 13.95 -15.65 8.96
C PRO A 146 12.49 -15.30 9.28
N LYS A 147 12.25 -14.33 10.16
CA LYS A 147 10.92 -13.75 10.44
C LYS A 147 10.69 -12.54 9.52
N GLY A 148 9.44 -12.07 9.39
CA GLY A 148 9.13 -10.87 8.59
C GLY A 148 8.58 -11.15 7.19
N ALA A 149 8.20 -12.40 6.94
CA ALA A 149 7.50 -12.76 5.73
C ALA A 149 6.14 -12.03 5.65
N CYS A 150 5.82 -11.51 4.46
CA CYS A 150 4.74 -10.58 4.18
C CYS A 150 3.90 -11.06 3.01
N VAL A 151 2.58 -11.00 3.17
CA VAL A 151 1.61 -11.21 2.07
C VAL A 151 1.22 -9.84 1.53
N LEU A 152 1.19 -9.70 0.20
CA LEU A 152 0.73 -8.49 -0.47
C LEU A 152 -0.73 -8.67 -0.90
N ILE A 153 -1.56 -7.70 -0.56
CA ILE A 153 -2.99 -7.68 -0.86
C ILE A 153 -3.26 -6.36 -1.55
N PHE A 154 -3.69 -6.40 -2.81
CA PHE A 154 -4.05 -5.23 -3.59
C PHE A 154 -5.57 -5.08 -3.63
N ASP A 155 -6.04 -3.83 -3.62
CA ASP A 155 -7.42 -3.53 -4.04
C ASP A 155 -7.60 -3.91 -5.52
N ASN A 156 -8.85 -3.94 -5.95
CA ASN A 156 -9.31 -4.75 -7.06
C ASN A 156 -8.87 -4.30 -8.47
N GLU A 157 -7.57 -4.44 -8.80
CA GLU A 157 -6.98 -4.09 -10.10
C GLU A 157 -6.68 -5.34 -10.95
N TYR A 158 -7.73 -6.04 -11.39
CA TYR A 158 -7.59 -7.31 -12.13
C TYR A 158 -6.82 -7.21 -13.44
N ARG A 159 -6.75 -6.03 -14.09
CA ARG A 159 -6.13 -5.86 -15.41
C ARG A 159 -4.63 -6.10 -15.39
N GLU A 160 -3.95 -5.63 -14.36
CA GLU A 160 -2.49 -5.69 -14.23
C GLU A 160 -2.03 -6.93 -13.43
N SER A 161 -2.99 -7.61 -12.77
CA SER A 161 -2.74 -8.69 -11.81
C SER A 161 -1.83 -9.81 -12.34
N LYS A 162 -2.14 -10.39 -13.49
CA LYS A 162 -1.38 -11.51 -14.07
C LYS A 162 0.07 -11.12 -14.36
N GLN A 163 0.25 -10.00 -15.06
CA GLN A 163 1.58 -9.52 -15.44
C GLN A 163 2.42 -9.15 -14.21
N TYR A 164 1.79 -8.58 -13.18
CA TYR A 164 2.45 -8.28 -11.93
C TYR A 164 2.85 -9.54 -11.15
N ILE A 165 1.98 -10.56 -11.10
CA ILE A 165 2.31 -11.86 -10.51
C ILE A 165 3.52 -12.47 -11.22
N ASP A 166 3.51 -12.50 -12.55
CA ASP A 166 4.62 -13.01 -13.36
C ASP A 166 5.93 -12.25 -13.07
N MET A 167 5.86 -10.92 -12.96
CA MET A 167 7.01 -10.07 -12.59
C MET A 167 7.53 -10.36 -11.17
N LEU A 168 6.67 -10.62 -10.19
CA LEU A 168 7.11 -10.96 -8.83
C LEU A 168 7.69 -12.36 -8.70
N LEU A 169 7.17 -13.32 -9.47
CA LEU A 169 7.71 -14.68 -9.54
C LEU A 169 9.04 -14.74 -10.29
N SER A 170 9.26 -13.82 -11.25
CA SER A 170 10.50 -13.71 -12.00
C SER A 170 11.01 -12.25 -12.09
N PRO A 171 11.44 -11.66 -10.96
CA PRO A 171 11.79 -10.24 -10.93
C PRO A 171 13.13 -9.99 -11.64
N PRO A 172 13.27 -8.86 -12.38
CA PRO A 172 14.49 -8.54 -13.11
C PRO A 172 15.73 -8.56 -12.22
N ASP A 173 16.87 -9.05 -12.72
CA ASP A 173 18.11 -9.21 -11.93
C ASP A 173 18.59 -7.92 -11.26
N TRP A 174 18.37 -6.77 -11.90
CA TRP A 174 18.79 -5.49 -11.34
C TRP A 174 18.04 -5.12 -10.04
N THR A 175 16.86 -5.71 -9.78
CA THR A 175 16.08 -5.47 -8.55
C THR A 175 16.82 -5.95 -7.30
N ASP A 176 17.70 -6.95 -7.42
CA ASP A 176 18.55 -7.47 -6.35
C ASP A 176 19.41 -6.37 -5.71
N SER A 177 19.80 -5.37 -6.50
CA SER A 177 20.61 -4.25 -6.03
C SER A 177 19.84 -3.32 -5.10
N TYR A 178 18.51 -3.21 -5.26
CA TYR A 178 17.68 -2.32 -4.45
C TYR A 178 17.70 -2.71 -2.96
N TYR A 179 17.69 -4.01 -2.71
CA TYR A 179 17.68 -4.59 -1.38
C TYR A 179 18.99 -5.31 -1.03
N ASP A 180 20.08 -5.11 -1.78
CA ASP A 180 21.38 -5.79 -1.61
C ASP A 180 21.24 -7.32 -1.37
N LYS A 181 20.68 -8.05 -2.33
CA LYS A 181 20.48 -9.51 -2.23
C LYS A 181 21.80 -10.22 -1.93
N LYS A 182 21.80 -11.17 -0.98
CA LYS A 182 22.95 -12.04 -0.75
C LYS A 182 23.02 -13.17 -1.78
N ARG A 183 24.23 -13.66 -2.06
CA ARG A 183 24.47 -14.75 -3.03
C ARG A 183 23.65 -16.03 -2.80
N LYS A 184 23.29 -16.34 -1.55
CA LYS A 184 22.52 -17.53 -1.16
C LYS A 184 21.06 -17.23 -0.77
N GLN A 185 20.60 -15.99 -0.96
CA GLN A 185 19.24 -15.58 -0.65
C GLN A 185 18.40 -15.68 -1.92
N GLU A 186 17.23 -16.30 -1.83
CA GLU A 186 16.26 -16.32 -2.93
C GLU A 186 15.76 -14.89 -3.24
N LYS A 187 15.31 -14.66 -4.48
CA LYS A 187 14.73 -13.36 -4.84
C LYS A 187 13.39 -13.17 -4.13
N MET A 188 13.13 -11.95 -3.66
CA MET A 188 11.87 -11.60 -2.98
C MET A 188 11.48 -12.55 -1.83
N ASP A 189 12.44 -13.13 -1.11
CA ASP A 189 12.22 -14.15 -0.07
C ASP A 189 11.45 -13.69 1.19
N LYS A 190 11.00 -12.44 1.23
CA LYS A 190 10.07 -11.92 2.25
C LYS A 190 8.67 -11.70 1.71
N ILE A 191 8.44 -11.76 0.40
CA ILE A 191 7.11 -11.78 -0.18
C ILE A 191 6.68 -13.25 -0.25
N ILE A 192 5.65 -13.61 0.51
CA ILE A 192 5.12 -14.98 0.51
C ILE A 192 3.98 -15.06 -0.49
N ASP A 193 3.98 -16.15 -1.25
CA ASP A 193 2.93 -16.47 -2.21
C ASP A 193 2.82 -15.42 -3.33
N VAL A 194 1.85 -15.60 -4.21
CA VAL A 194 1.45 -14.58 -5.18
C VAL A 194 0.63 -13.48 -4.49
N PRO A 195 0.72 -12.22 -4.95
CA PRO A 195 -0.18 -11.17 -4.51
C PRO A 195 -1.65 -11.57 -4.65
N HIS A 196 -2.44 -11.23 -3.64
CA HIS A 196 -3.90 -11.40 -3.68
C HIS A 196 -4.55 -10.10 -4.12
N PHE A 197 -5.60 -10.21 -4.93
CA PHE A 197 -6.43 -9.09 -5.38
C PHE A 197 -7.82 -9.31 -4.80
N VAL A 198 -8.26 -8.40 -3.95
CA VAL A 198 -9.49 -8.56 -3.18
C VAL A 198 -10.38 -7.34 -3.33
N ASP A 199 -11.69 -7.56 -3.24
CA ASP A 199 -12.68 -6.50 -3.19
C ASP A 199 -12.70 -5.90 -1.77
N SER A 200 -12.42 -4.59 -1.68
CA SER A 200 -12.45 -3.82 -0.44
C SER A 200 -13.80 -3.90 0.29
N GLU A 201 -14.93 -4.11 -0.42
CA GLU A 201 -16.24 -4.31 0.20
C GLU A 201 -16.33 -5.64 0.99
N GLN A 202 -15.60 -6.67 0.55
CA GLN A 202 -15.67 -8.02 1.13
C GLN A 202 -14.60 -8.25 2.20
N VAL A 203 -13.53 -7.47 2.17
CA VAL A 203 -12.46 -7.53 3.14
C VAL A 203 -12.50 -6.28 4.01
N GLY A 204 -13.43 -6.26 4.97
CA GLY A 204 -13.45 -5.27 6.06
C GLY A 204 -12.25 -5.35 7.02
N LEU A 205 -11.12 -5.88 6.54
CA LEU A 205 -9.81 -5.59 7.06
C LEU A 205 -8.88 -5.22 5.91
N ILE A 206 -8.15 -4.14 6.05
CA ILE A 206 -7.92 -3.49 7.35
C ILE A 206 -9.01 -2.49 7.74
#